data_AF-A0A5C4PLB6-F1
#
_entry.id   AF-A0A5C4PLB6-F1
#
_cell.length_a   1.000
_cell.length_b   1.000
_cell.length_c   1.000
_cell.angle_alpha   90.00
_cell.angle_beta   90.00
_cell.angle_gamma   90.00
#
_symmetry.space_group_name_H-M   'P 1'
#
loop_
_entity.id
_entity.type
_entity.pdbx_description
1 polymer ?
#
loop_
_entity_poly.entity_id
_entity_poly.type
_entity_poly.pdbx_seq_one_letter_code
_entity_poly.pdbx_strand_id
1 'polypeptide(L)' 'MNNLGHGIIEIRQRDHNGAFRLVYVARFAKRIYVLHTFPKKTQKTSLQDLNIIKKRYQALLEIENER' A
#
# COMPACT_ATOMS: atom_id res chain seq x y z
N MET A 1 2.38 -0.62 -14.30
CA MET A 1 1.77 -0.65 -12.95
C MET A 1 2.12 -2.00 -12.33
N ASN A 2 2.76 -2.03 -11.16
CA ASN A 2 3.00 -3.30 -10.50
C ASN A 2 1.66 -3.82 -9.98
N ASN A 3 1.24 -4.97 -10.48
CA ASN A 3 0.02 -5.63 -10.05
C ASN A 3 0.25 -6.21 -8.64
N LEU A 4 -0.12 -5.47 -7.60
CA LEU A 4 0.08 -5.87 -6.20
C LEU A 4 -1.05 -6.70 -5.62
N GLY A 5 -2.09 -6.94 -6.42
CA GLY A 5 -3.31 -7.64 -6.02
C GLY A 5 -4.56 -6.81 -6.34
N HIS A 6 -5.68 -7.51 -6.50
CA HIS A 6 -6.99 -6.88 -6.70
C HIS A 6 -7.35 -6.03 -5.48
N GLY A 7 -7.67 -4.75 -5.69
CA GLY A 7 -8.09 -3.84 -4.63
C GLY A 7 -6.97 -3.04 -3.95
N ILE A 8 -5.70 -3.25 -4.32
CA ILE A 8 -4.58 -2.42 -3.84
C ILE A 8 -4.36 -1.23 -4.77
N ILE A 9 -4.39 -0.02 -4.22
CA ILE A 9 -4.17 1.24 -4.93
C ILE A 9 -2.92 1.92 -4.39
N GLU A 10 -2.11 2.41 -5.33
CA GLU A 10 -0.91 3.19 -5.05
C GLU A 10 -1.20 4.69 -5.17
N ILE A 11 -1.07 5.44 -4.08
CA ILE A 11 -1.24 6.90 -4.07
C ILE A 11 0.14 7.55 -4.01
N ARG A 12 0.46 8.39 -5.00
CA ARG A 12 1.71 9.16 -5.12
C ARG A 12 1.42 10.64 -4.90
N GLN A 13 1.83 11.19 -3.76
CA GLN A 13 1.74 12.63 -3.50
C GLN A 13 3.13 13.26 -3.40
N ARG A 14 3.27 14.46 -3.99
CA ARG A 14 4.42 15.34 -3.78
C ARG A 14 3.98 16.48 -2.85
N ASP A 15 4.80 16.79 -1.87
CA ASP A 15 4.61 17.93 -0.97
C ASP A 15 5.74 18.94 -1.21
N HIS A 16 5.54 20.17 -0.76
CA HIS A 16 6.47 21.30 -0.80
C HIS A 16 7.79 20.98 -0.08
N ASN A 17 7.74 20.13 0.96
CA ASN A 17 8.91 19.67 1.70
C ASN A 17 9.61 18.43 1.08
N GLY A 18 9.12 17.90 -0.04
CA GLY A 18 9.71 16.79 -0.79
C GLY A 18 8.71 15.73 -1.27
N ALA A 19 9.21 14.69 -1.97
CA ALA A 19 8.38 13.60 -2.51
C ALA A 19 7.96 12.61 -1.41
N PHE A 20 6.98 13.01 -0.60
CA PHE A 20 6.50 12.23 0.54
C PHE A 20 5.04 11.88 0.33
N ARG A 21 4.80 10.75 -0.32
CA ARG A 21 4.12 9.60 0.27
C ARG A 21 3.69 8.69 -0.86
N LEU A 22 4.32 7.52 -0.90
CA LEU A 22 3.77 6.38 -1.61
C LEU A 22 2.95 5.56 -0.62
N VAL A 23 1.64 5.63 -0.75
CA VAL A 23 0.69 4.96 0.14
C VAL A 23 0.05 3.80 -0.60
N TYR A 24 0.15 2.60 -0.02
CA TYR A 24 -0.59 1.44 -0.53
C TYR A 24 -1.85 1.25 0.29
N VAL A 25 -2.98 1.24 -0.39
CA VAL A 25 -4.31 1.19 0.20
C VAL A 25 -5.03 -0.04 -0.29
N ALA A 26 -5.67 -0.80 0.60
CA ALA A 26 -6.61 -1.84 0.23
C ALA A 26 -8.05 -1.37 0.48
N ARG A 27 -8.91 -1.50 -0.53
CA ARG A 27 -10.34 -1.13 -0.44
C ARG A 27 -11.21 -2.39 -0.32
N PHE A 28 -12.00 -2.43 0.75
CA PHE A 28 -13.04 -3.43 0.99
C PHE A 28 -14.41 -2.77 0.98
N ALA A 29 -15.49 -3.56 0.95
CA ALA A 29 -16.86 -3.04 0.76
C ALA A 29 -17.24 -1.93 1.75
N LYS A 30 -16.76 -2.00 2.99
CA LYS A 30 -17.13 -1.07 4.08
C LYS A 30 -15.97 -0.20 4.59
N ARG A 31 -14.72 -0.47 4.17
CA ARG A 31 -13.51 0.04 4.85
C ARG A 31 -12.36 0.26 3.87
N ILE A 32 -11.50 1.20 4.23
CA ILE A 32 -10.26 1.51 3.52
C ILE A 32 -9.10 1.32 4.50
N TYR A 33 -8.12 0.52 4.12
CA TYR A 33 -6.96 0.22 4.94
C TYR A 33 -5.68 0.76 4.32
N VAL A 34 -4.91 1.52 5.11
CA VAL A 34 -3.56 1.93 4.72
C VAL A 34 -2.59 0.83 5.10
N LEU A 35 -2.08 0.12 4.10
CA LEU A 35 -1.16 -1.00 4.29
C LEU A 35 0.25 -0.50 4.64
N HIS A 36 0.77 0.48 3.91
CA HIS A 36 2.15 0.92 4.08
C HIS A 36 2.35 2.33 3.51
N THR A 37 3.23 3.11 4.16
CA THR A 37 3.64 4.44 3.73
C THR A 37 5.14 4.58 3.86
N PHE A 38 5.80 5.08 2.82
CA PHE A 38 7.24 5.34 2.85
C PHE A 38 7.59 6.56 2.00
N PRO A 39 8.71 7.25 2.32
CA PRO A 39 9.21 8.34 1.51
C PRO A 39 9.66 7.82 0.15
N LYS A 40 9.20 8.47 -0.93
CA LYS A 40 9.56 8.06 -2.29
C LYS A 40 10.93 8.63 -2.65
N LYS A 41 11.97 7.83 -2.43
CA LYS A 41 13.36 8.18 -2.81
C LYS A 41 13.67 7.88 -4.29
N THR A 42 12.97 6.91 -4.87
CA THR A 42 13.21 6.40 -6.23
C THR A 42 11.89 6.26 -7.00
N GLN A 43 11.94 6.00 -8.32
CA GLN A 43 10.73 5.76 -9.12
C GLN A 43 10.12 4.37 -8.87
N LYS A 44 10.96 3.37 -8.58
CA LYS A 44 10.56 1.99 -8.30
C LYS A 44 10.42 1.76 -6.80
N THR A 45 9.34 1.10 -6.39
CA THR A 45 9.17 0.59 -5.03
C THR A 45 10.22 -0.47 -4.74
N SER A 46 10.84 -0.41 -3.56
CA SER A 46 11.87 -1.39 -3.19
C SER A 46 11.24 -2.78 -2.95
N LEU A 47 12.02 -3.85 -3.14
CA LEU A 47 11.57 -5.21 -2.82
C LEU A 47 11.15 -5.36 -1.35
N GLN A 48 11.83 -4.65 -0.44
CA GLN A 48 11.50 -4.63 0.97
C GLN A 48 10.10 -4.06 1.22
N ASP A 49 9.79 -2.90 0.64
CA ASP A 49 8.47 -2.26 0.77
C ASP A 49 7.38 -3.15 0.15
N LEU A 50 7.65 -3.73 -1.02
CA LEU A 50 6.74 -4.69 -1.68
C LEU A 50 6.40 -5.89 -0.79
N ASN A 51 7.40 -6.45 -0.10
CA ASN A 51 7.19 -7.58 0.80
C ASN A 51 6.38 -7.18 2.03
N ILE A 52 6.60 -5.99 2.58
CA ILE A 52 5.81 -5.45 3.70
C ILE A 52 4.34 -5.30 3.28
N ILE A 53 4.07 -4.73 2.11
CA ILE A 53 2.71 -4.54 1.58
C ILE A 53 2.02 -5.89 1.43
N LYS A 54 2.67 -6.86 0.80
CA LYS A 54 2.12 -8.21 0.60
C LYS A 54 1.78 -8.89 1.93
N LYS A 55 2.72 -8.87 2.89
CA LYS A 55 2.52 -9.48 4.21
C LYS A 55 1.33 -8.86 4.95
N ARG A 56 1.23 -7.53 4.95
CA ARG A 56 0.13 -6.81 5.61
C ARG A 56 -1.21 -7.04 4.91
N TYR A 57 -1.22 -7.16 3.59
CA TYR A 57 -2.42 -7.49 2.84
C TYR A 57 -2.96 -8.89 3.17
N GLN A 58 -2.08 -9.90 3.27
CA GLN A 58 -2.51 -11.25 3.65
C GLN A 58 -3.12 -11.28 5.06
N ALA A 59 -2.47 -10.63 6.04
CA ALA A 59 -3.03 -10.51 7.39
C ALA A 59 -4.39 -9.78 7.40
N LEU A 60 -4.58 -8.80 6.51
CA LEU A 60 -5.86 -8.11 6.38
C LEU A 60 -6.96 -8.99 5.79
N LEU A 61 -6.64 -9.88 4.85
CA LEU A 61 -7.59 -10.85 4.31
C LEU A 61 -8.07 -11.81 5.40
N GLU A 62 -7.18 -12.27 6.28
CA GLU A 62 -7.55 -13.10 7.44
C GLU A 62 -8.55 -12.35 8.33
N ILE A 63 -8.26 -11.10 8.68
CA ILE A 63 -9.14 -10.26 9.53
C ILE A 63 -10.51 -9.99 8.89
N GLU A 64 -10.57 -9.75 7.57
CA GLU A 64 -11.83 -9.49 6.86
C GLU A 64 -12.64 -10.78 6.61
N ASN A 65 -11.99 -11.94 6.47
CA ASN A 65 -12.68 -13.23 6.29
C ASN A 65 -13.25 -13.81 7.59
N GLU A 66 -12.66 -13.46 8.74
CA GLU A 66 -13.15 -13.86 10.07
C GLU A 66 -14.37 -13.02 10.55
N ARG A 67 -14.87 -12.10 9.73
CA ARG A 67 -15.96 -11.15 10.05
C ARG A 67 -17.19 -11.36 9.18
#